data_AF-A0A536VBS8-F1
#
_entry.id   AF-A0A536VBS8-F1
#
_cell.length_a   1.000
_cell.length_b   1.000
_cell.length_c   1.000
_cell.angle_alpha   90.00
_cell.angle_beta   90.00
_cell.angle_gamma   90.00
#
_symmetry.space_group_name_H-M   'P 1'
#
loop_
_entity.id
_entity.type
_entity.pdbx_description
1 polymer ?
#
loop_
_entity_poly.entity_id
_entity_poly.type
_entity_poly.pdbx_seq_one_letter_code
_entity_poly.pdbx_strand_id
1 'polypeptide(L)'
;MSLRKNGQALHFPCECVSVQHGYSDPWAGVTQNKLLNDGTKERVLNSVARQPKTIARLAKELGLSQPTVHTHINDMLKSELLREA
;
A
#
# COMPACT_ATOMS: atom_id res chain seq x y z
N MET A 1 -3.07 0.10 35.43
CA MET A 1 -3.31 -1.27 34.91
C MET A 1 -2.02 -1.75 34.25
N SER A 2 -1.32 -2.67 34.92
CA SER A 2 0.00 -3.15 34.46
C SER A 2 -0.17 -4.28 33.46
N LEU A 3 0.15 -4.02 32.19
CA LEU A 3 0.29 -5.06 31.17
C LEU A 3 1.53 -5.92 31.50
N ARG A 4 1.31 -7.22 31.65
CA ARG A 4 2.36 -8.21 31.88
C ARG A 4 3.29 -8.24 30.66
N LYS A 5 4.52 -7.74 30.83
CA LYS A 5 5.63 -7.83 29.86
C LYS A 5 6.15 -9.27 29.83
N ASN A 6 5.56 -10.15 29.03
CA ASN A 6 6.15 -11.45 28.66
C ASN A 6 5.84 -11.83 27.20
N GLY A 7 5.57 -10.85 26.34
CA GLY A 7 5.60 -11.03 24.88
C GLY A 7 6.81 -10.31 24.34
N GLN A 8 7.74 -11.03 23.70
CA GLN A 8 8.80 -10.40 22.91
C GLN A 8 8.11 -9.58 21.82
N ALA A 9 8.21 -8.24 21.90
CA ALA A 9 7.68 -7.38 20.86
C ALA A 9 8.53 -7.58 19.59
N LEU A 10 7.86 -7.86 18.47
CA LEU A 10 8.52 -7.93 17.17
C LEU A 10 8.77 -6.49 16.71
N HIS A 11 10.02 -6.19 16.37
CA HIS A 11 10.42 -4.90 15.83
C HIS A 11 11.00 -5.07 14.43
N PHE A 12 10.79 -4.07 13.57
CA PHE A 12 11.46 -4.05 12.27
C PHE A 12 12.97 -3.80 12.48
N PRO A 13 13.84 -4.52 11.75
CA PRO A 13 15.29 -4.39 11.89
C PRO A 13 15.83 -3.04 11.39
N CYS A 14 15.08 -2.31 10.54
CA CYS A 14 15.46 -0.96 10.15
C CYS A 14 15.12 0.03 11.27
N GLU A 15 16.13 0.74 11.77
CA GLU A 15 15.92 1.86 12.69
C GLU A 15 14.97 2.89 12.09
N CYS A 16 14.99 3.09 10.77
CA CYS A 16 14.11 4.01 10.03
C CYS A 16 12.60 3.81 10.28
N VAL A 17 12.18 2.58 10.62
CA VAL A 17 10.78 2.24 10.93
C VAL A 17 10.54 2.15 12.44
N SER A 18 11.60 1.89 13.22
CA SER A 18 11.55 1.68 14.66
C SER A 18 11.78 2.95 15.49
N VAL A 19 12.05 4.11 14.87
CA VAL A 19 12.26 5.38 15.60
C VAL A 19 10.98 5.80 16.31
N GLN A 20 11.05 5.96 17.64
CA GLN A 20 9.92 6.43 18.44
C GLN A 20 9.62 7.93 18.28
N HIS A 21 10.52 8.72 17.69
CA HIS A 21 10.35 10.16 17.49
C HIS A 21 10.75 10.58 16.07
N GLY A 22 9.85 11.26 15.36
CA GLY A 22 10.18 11.98 14.12
C GLY A 22 9.99 11.23 12.80
N TYR A 23 9.69 9.93 12.80
CA TYR A 23 9.25 9.25 11.58
C TYR A 23 7.74 9.39 11.45
N SER A 24 7.27 10.34 10.63
CA SER A 24 5.90 10.30 10.14
C SER A 24 5.82 9.08 9.23
N ASP A 25 5.22 7.99 9.71
CA ASP A 25 4.98 6.81 8.89
C ASP A 25 4.36 7.26 7.54
N PRO A 26 5.06 7.10 6.40
CA PRO A 26 4.55 7.54 5.10
C PRO A 26 3.27 6.79 4.73
N TRP A 27 2.99 5.66 5.38
CA TRP A 27 1.76 4.89 5.26
C TRP A 27 0.68 5.30 6.27
N ALA A 28 0.93 6.24 7.19
CA ALA A 28 -0.04 6.62 8.22
C ALA A 28 -1.34 7.12 7.59
N GLY A 29 -1.24 8.01 6.61
CA GLY A 29 -2.42 8.51 5.88
C GLY A 29 -3.13 7.42 5.08
N VAL A 30 -2.37 6.49 4.49
CA VAL A 30 -2.92 5.36 3.72
C VAL A 30 -3.70 4.41 4.62
N THR A 31 -3.14 4.10 5.79
CA THR A 31 -3.70 3.16 6.77
C THR A 31 -4.91 3.77 7.48
N GLN A 32 -4.80 5.03 7.95
CA GLN A 32 -5.91 5.74 8.61
C GLN A 32 -7.14 5.85 7.70
N ASN A 33 -6.93 6.13 6.41
CA ASN A 33 -8.01 6.27 5.44
C ASN A 33 -8.40 4.93 4.77
N LYS A 34 -7.80 3.81 5.19
CA LYS A 34 -8.07 2.47 4.65
C LYS A 34 -8.00 2.39 3.12
N LEU A 35 -7.04 3.10 2.51
CA LEU A 35 -6.97 3.19 1.05
C LEU A 35 -6.55 1.87 0.39
N LEU A 36 -5.89 0.99 1.13
CA LEU A 36 -5.51 -0.38 0.73
C LEU A 36 -6.38 -1.44 1.42
N ASN A 37 -7.69 -1.22 1.47
CA ASN A 37 -8.65 -2.16 2.05
C ASN A 37 -8.93 -3.43 1.21
N ASP A 38 -8.36 -3.53 0.01
CA ASP A 38 -8.45 -4.69 -0.87
C ASP A 38 -7.04 -5.06 -1.39
N GLY A 39 -6.72 -6.35 -1.33
CA GLY A 39 -5.44 -6.89 -1.81
C GLY A 39 -5.17 -6.63 -3.29
N THR A 40 -6.20 -6.33 -4.09
CA THR A 40 -6.01 -5.93 -5.50
C THR A 40 -5.20 -4.64 -5.62
N LYS A 41 -5.49 -3.63 -4.79
CA LYS A 41 -4.78 -2.34 -4.84
C LYS A 41 -3.31 -2.50 -4.46
N GLU A 42 -3.02 -3.31 -3.45
CA GLU A 42 -1.66 -3.65 -3.06
C GLU A 42 -0.91 -4.35 -4.20
N ARG A 43 -1.54 -5.31 -4.88
CA ARG A 43 -0.96 -5.99 -6.05
C ARG A 43 -0.70 -5.02 -7.20
N VAL A 44 -1.56 -4.03 -7.42
CA VAL A 44 -1.32 -2.97 -8.43
C VAL A 44 -0.11 -2.13 -8.04
N LEU A 45 -0.05 -1.62 -6.81
CA LEU A 45 1.08 -0.81 -6.32
C LEU A 45 2.41 -1.55 -6.45
N ASN A 46 2.46 -2.81 -6.00
CA ASN A 46 3.65 -3.66 -6.12
C ASN A 46 4.07 -3.89 -7.58
N SER A 47 3.10 -3.92 -8.50
CA SER A 47 3.35 -4.12 -9.93
C SER A 47 3.93 -2.86 -10.59
N VAL A 48 3.43 -1.68 -10.26
CA VAL A 48 3.87 -0.39 -10.84
C VAL A 48 5.11 0.20 -10.15
N ALA A 49 5.39 -0.17 -8.90
CA ALA A 49 6.57 0.28 -8.16
C ALA A 49 7.89 -0.11 -8.85
N ARG A 50 7.88 -1.17 -9.67
CA ARG A 50 9.06 -1.60 -10.45
C ARG A 50 9.22 -0.81 -11.75
N GLN A 51 8.11 -0.52 -12.42
CA GLN A 51 8.07 0.19 -13.69
C GLN A 51 6.65 0.67 -14.00
N PRO A 52 6.46 1.78 -14.75
CA PRO A 52 5.15 2.19 -15.25
C PRO A 52 4.50 1.10 -16.10
N LYS A 53 3.17 0.95 -15.97
CA LYS A 53 2.39 -0.07 -16.71
C LYS A 53 1.05 0.49 -17.16
N THR A 54 0.59 0.00 -18.30
CA THR A 54 -0.76 0.28 -18.79
C THR A 54 -1.80 -0.57 -18.07
N ILE A 55 -3.07 -0.12 -18.08
CA ILE A 55 -4.21 -0.87 -17.54
C ILE A 55 -4.29 -2.28 -18.16
N ALA A 56 -4.10 -2.38 -19.48
CA ALA A 56 -4.13 -3.66 -20.19
C ALA A 56 -3.02 -4.61 -19.71
N ARG A 57 -1.81 -4.08 -19.44
CA ARG A 57 -0.70 -4.89 -18.92
C ARG A 57 -0.96 -5.34 -17.49
N LEU A 58 -1.48 -4.45 -16.63
CA LEU A 58 -1.87 -4.78 -15.26
C LEU A 58 -2.96 -5.85 -15.22
N ALA A 59 -4.01 -5.71 -16.04
CA ALA A 59 -5.07 -6.71 -16.16
C ALA A 59 -4.53 -8.10 -16.51
N LYS A 60 -3.62 -8.17 -17.49
CA LYS A 60 -2.99 -9.43 -17.90
C LYS A 60 -2.14 -10.03 -16.78
N GLU A 61 -1.31 -9.24 -16.11
CA GLU A 61 -0.41 -9.73 -15.04
C GLU A 61 -1.16 -10.12 -13.76
N LEU A 62 -2.24 -9.42 -13.43
CA LEU A 62 -3.02 -9.67 -12.24
C LEU A 62 -4.09 -10.76 -12.42
N GLY A 63 -4.34 -11.19 -13.66
CA GLY A 63 -5.40 -12.15 -14.00
C GLY A 63 -6.80 -11.55 -13.79
N LEU A 64 -6.95 -10.25 -14.01
CA LEU A 64 -8.17 -9.49 -13.77
C LEU A 64 -8.73 -8.92 -15.08
N SER A 65 -10.03 -8.62 -15.09
CA SER A 65 -10.63 -7.90 -16.21
C SER A 65 -10.10 -6.45 -16.28
N GLN A 66 -9.98 -5.89 -17.48
CA GLN A 66 -9.59 -4.48 -17.63
C GLN A 66 -10.55 -3.52 -16.93
N PRO A 67 -11.90 -3.69 -16.97
CA PRO A 67 -12.83 -2.87 -16.20
C PRO A 67 -12.58 -2.91 -14.68
N THR A 68 -12.28 -4.09 -14.13
CA THR A 68 -11.94 -4.24 -12.71
C THR A 68 -10.69 -3.44 -12.37
N VAL A 69 -9.62 -3.62 -13.14
CA VAL A 69 -8.36 -2.87 -12.93
C VAL A 69 -8.57 -1.37 -13.07
N HIS A 70 -9.33 -0.94 -14.08
CA HIS A 70 -9.67 0.47 -14.30
C HIS A 70 -10.40 1.08 -13.09
N THR A 71 -11.37 0.37 -12.51
CA THR A 71 -12.07 0.82 -11.30
C THR A 71 -11.11 1.01 -10.12
N HIS A 72 -10.20 0.07 -9.87
CA HIS A 72 -9.22 0.20 -8.80
C HIS A 72 -8.23 1.35 -9.07
N ILE A 73 -7.75 1.51 -10.31
CA ILE A 73 -6.83 2.60 -10.66
C ILE A 73 -7.49 3.96 -10.48
N ASN A 74 -8.73 4.13 -10.93
CA ASN A 74 -9.46 5.39 -10.74
C ASN A 74 -9.62 5.77 -9.26
N ASP A 75 -9.83 4.78 -8.39
CA ASP A 75 -9.88 5.00 -6.95
C ASP A 75 -8.51 5.38 -6.37
N MET A 76 -7.43 4.75 -6.84
CA MET A 76 -6.05 5.07 -6.44
C MET A 76 -5.58 6.43 -6.95
N LEU A 77 -6.02 6.87 -8.13
CA LEU A 77 -5.76 8.22 -8.64
C LEU A 77 -6.47 9.27 -7.79
N LYS A 78 -7.75 9.08 -7.47
CA LYS A 78 -8.54 10.00 -6.63
C LYS A 78 -7.99 10.15 -5.21
N SER A 79 -7.34 9.11 -4.70
CA SER A 79 -6.73 9.09 -3.37
C SER A 79 -5.25 9.46 -3.38
N GLU A 80 -4.72 9.92 -4.53
CA GLU A 80 -3.33 10.33 -4.72
C GLU A 80 -2.30 9.22 -4.40
N LEU A 81 -2.74 7.95 -4.38
CA LEU A 81 -1.85 6.79 -4.26
C LEU A 81 -1.07 6.52 -5.55
N LEU A 82 -1.66 6.91 -6.68
CA LEU A 82 -1.03 6.87 -8.00
C LEU A 82 -1.18 8.23 -8.68
N ARG A 83 -0.27 8.50 -9.60
CA ARG A 83 -0.33 9.65 -10.51
C ARG A 83 -0.07 9.18 -11.92
N GLU A 84 -0.74 9.81 -12.87
CA GLU A 84 -0.43 9.67 -14.29
C GLU A 84 0.86 10.44 -14.58
N ALA A 85 1.71 9.87 -15.44
CA ALA A 85 3.00 10.44 -15.84
C ALA A 85 2.88 11.18 -17.16
#